data_AF-A0A2S7GJH7-F1
#
_entry.id   AF-A0A2S7GJH7-F1
#
_cell.length_a   1.000
_cell.length_b   1.000
_cell.length_c   1.000
_cell.angle_alpha   90.00
_cell.angle_beta   90.00
_cell.angle_gamma   90.00
#
_symmetry.space_group_name_H-M   'P 1'
#
loop_
_entity.id
_entity.type
_entity.pdbx_description
1 polymer ?
#
loop_
_entity_poly.entity_id
_entity_poly.type
_entity_poly.pdbx_seq_one_letter_code
_entity_poly.pdbx_strand_id
1 'polypeptide(L)' 'YITYWNQKRIKLSLGGLSPVEYRTEYQKAG' A
#
# COMPACT_ATOMS: atom_id res chain seq x y z
N TYR A 1 4.26 16.97 -6.98
CA TYR A 1 3.07 17.28 -6.17
C TYR A 1 2.02 16.16 -6.24
N ILE A 2 1.50 15.78 -7.42
CA ILE A 2 0.46 14.72 -7.55
C ILE A 2 0.95 13.32 -7.14
N THR A 3 2.20 12.96 -7.46
CA THR A 3 2.78 11.65 -7.15
C THR A 3 2.82 11.37 -5.65
N TYR A 4 3.26 12.35 -4.86
CA TYR A 4 3.28 12.25 -3.41
C TYR A 4 1.87 12.03 -2.85
N TRP A 5 0.89 12.76 -3.38
CA TRP A 5 -0.49 12.67 -2.91
C TRP A 5 -1.14 11.33 -3.25
N ASN A 6 -0.88 10.81 -4.46
CA ASN A 6 -1.32 9.49 -4.87
C ASN A 6 -0.68 8.39 -4.02
N GLN A 7 0.63 8.46 -3.76
CA GLN A 7 1.32 7.50 -2.90
C GLN A 7 0.75 7.52 -1.47
N LYS A 8 0.48 8.71 -0.92
CA LYS A 8 -0.12 8.85 0.41
C LYS A 8 -1.52 8.24 0.49
N ARG A 9 -2.37 8.46 -0.52
CA ARG A 9 -3.71 7.85 -0.56
C ARG A 9 -3.68 6.33 -0.70
N ILE A 10 -2.82 5.81 -1.59
CA ILE A 10 -2.65 4.36 -1.76
C ILE A 10 -2.23 3.71 -0.44
N LYS A 11 -1.23 4.28 0.25
CA LYS A 11 -0.77 3.75 1.54
C LYS A 11 -1.89 3.73 2.59
N LEU A 12 -2.74 4.75 2.63
CA LEU A 12 -3.91 4.79 3.52
C LEU A 12 -4.93 3.69 3.19
N SER A 13 -5.27 3.50 1.90
CA SER A 13 -6.19 2.45 1.46
C SER A 13 -5.68 1.04 1.72
N LEU A 14 -4.35 0.86 1.79
CA LEU A 14 -3.70 -0.42 2.09
C LEU A 14 -3.44 -0.62 3.58
N GLY A 15 -4.14 0.10 4.48
CA GLY A 15 -3.97 -0.06 5.92
C GLY A 15 -2.62 0.42 6.45
N GLY A 16 -1.98 1.37 5.76
CA GLY A 16 -0.66 1.88 6.11
C GLY A 16 0.50 1.15 5.43
N LEU A 17 0.23 0.14 4.60
CA LEU A 17 1.25 -0.63 3.88
C LEU A 17 1.60 -0.01 2.53
N SER A 18 2.84 -0.19 2.10
CA SER A 18 3.20 0.00 0.69
C SER A 18 2.58 -1.11 -0.18
N PRO A 19 2.47 -0.91 -1.50
CA PRO A 19 1.97 -1.94 -2.42
C PRO A 19 2.77 -3.25 -2.39
N VAL A 20 4.06 -3.20 -2.05
CA VAL A 20 4.89 -4.40 -1.93
C VAL A 20 4.56 -5.13 -0.64
N GLU A 21 4.56 -4.43 0.50
CA GLU A 21 4.22 -5.02 1.81
C GLU A 21 2.81 -5.62 1.81
N TYR A 22 1.81 -4.93 1.25
CA TYR A 22 0.45 -5.44 1.15
C TYR A 22 0.40 -6.77 0.39
N ARG A 23 1.09 -6.88 -0.75
CA ARG A 23 1.15 -8.12 -1.54
C ARG A 23 1.83 -9.24 -0.77
N THR A 24 2.95 -8.94 -0.11
CA THR A 24 3.66 -9.91 0.72
C THR A 24 2.80 -10.45 1.85
N GLU A 25 2.08 -9.58 2.57
CA GLU A 25 1.18 -10.00 3.66
C GLU A 25 -0.01 -10.82 3.13
N TYR A 26 -0.64 -10.40 2.03
CA TYR A 26 -1.76 -11.13 1.43
C TYR A 26 -1.34 -12.50 0.85
N GLN A 27 -0.11 -12.61 0.32
CA GLN A 27 0.43 -13.89 -0.17
C GLN A 27 0.74 -14.88 0.95
N LYS A 28 1.15 -14.41 2.13
CA LYS A 28 1.38 -15.27 3.30
C LYS A 28 0.09 -15.80 3.93
N ALA A 29 -1.02 -15.07 3.74
CA ALA A 29 -2.32 -15.43 4.29
C ALA A 29 -3.08 -16.46 3.44
N GLY A 30 -2.56 -16.82 2.26
CA GLY A 30 -3.11 -17.83 1.35
C GLY A 30 -2.50 -19.21 1.51
#